data_AF-A0A800BP68-F1
#
_entry.id   AF-A0A800BP68-F1
#
_cell.length_a   1.000
_cell.length_b   1.000
_cell.length_c   1.000
_cell.angle_alpha   90.00
_cell.angle_beta   90.00
_cell.angle_gamma   90.00
#
_symmetry.space_group_name_H-M   'P 1'
#
loop_
_entity.id
_entity.type
_entity.pdbx_description
1 polymer ?
#
loop_
_entity_poly.entity_id
_entity_poly.type
_entity_poly.pdbx_seq_one_letter_code
_entity_poly.pdbx_strand_id
1 'polypeptide(L)' 'MDELLAFREKHKTGKRRQQTPYLDRRGTLIIPFDCDPRYHWWNNGQSIIETLKELGASEDIIKKYLH' A
#
# COMPACT_ATOMS: atom_id res chain seq x y z
N MET A 1 -24.05 -2.61 -39.47
CA MET A 1 -24.35 -1.34 -38.76
C MET A 1 -25.03 -1.71 -37.47
N ASP A 2 -24.37 -1.73 -36.33
CA ASP A 2 -22.99 -1.41 -36.00
C ASP A 2 -22.82 -1.94 -34.57
N GLU A 3 -21.65 -2.50 -34.28
CA GLU A 3 -21.22 -3.14 -33.03
C GLU A 3 -21.15 -2.18 -31.82
N LEU A 4 -22.08 -1.21 -31.74
CA LEU A 4 -22.03 -0.04 -30.87
C LEU A 4 -22.52 -0.28 -29.43
N LEU A 5 -22.90 -1.51 -29.05
CA LEU A 5 -23.41 -1.82 -27.71
C LEU A 5 -22.45 -2.65 -26.84
N ALA A 6 -21.29 -3.08 -27.36
CA ALA A 6 -20.32 -3.89 -26.60
C ALA A 6 -19.13 -3.10 -26.02
N PHE A 7 -19.08 -1.78 -26.22
CA PHE A 7 -17.92 -0.95 -25.86
C PHE A 7 -18.23 0.08 -24.75
N ARG A 8 -19.23 -0.17 -23.91
CA ARG A 8 -19.53 0.69 -22.77
C ARG A 8 -18.48 0.45 -21.67
N GLU A 9 -17.47 1.30 -21.76
CA GLU A 9 -16.67 1.81 -20.64
C GLU A 9 -15.50 0.94 -20.19
N LYS A 10 -14.54 0.83 -21.13
CA LYS A 10 -13.11 1.05 -20.92
C LYS A 10 -12.72 1.33 -19.45
N HIS A 11 -11.96 0.39 -18.89
CA HIS A 11 -11.06 0.55 -17.75
C HIS A 11 -10.54 1.99 -17.62
N LYS A 12 -11.02 2.71 -16.59
CA LYS A 12 -10.47 3.99 -16.15
C LYS A 12 -9.07 3.73 -15.55
N THR A 13 -8.08 3.69 -16.42
CA THR A 13 -6.67 3.68 -16.05
C THR A 13 -6.28 5.06 -15.54
N GLY A 14 -6.24 5.17 -14.22
CA GLY A 14 -5.63 6.29 -13.52
C GLY A 14 -4.99 5.80 -12.24
N LYS A 15 -4.30 4.65 -12.29
CA LYS A 15 -3.51 4.18 -11.15
C LYS A 15 -2.32 5.12 -11.06
N ARG A 16 -2.50 6.24 -10.33
CA ARG A 16 -1.38 7.01 -9.77
C ARG A 16 -0.42 5.96 -9.20
N ARG A 17 0.87 6.09 -9.47
CA ARG A 17 1.90 5.22 -8.88
C ARG A 17 1.97 5.52 -7.38
N GLN A 18 0.87 5.25 -6.66
CA GLN A 18 0.80 5.29 -5.21
C GLN A 18 1.88 4.35 -4.75
N GLN A 19 2.94 4.93 -4.21
CA GLN A 19 4.05 4.13 -3.72
C GLN A 19 3.50 3.28 -2.58
N THR A 20 3.59 1.96 -2.72
CA THR A 20 3.23 1.06 -1.62
C THR A 20 4.24 1.21 -0.49
N PRO A 21 3.84 1.04 0.77
CA PRO A 21 4.80 0.99 1.85
C PRO A 21 5.78 -0.17 1.59
N TYR A 22 7.02 -0.04 2.02
CA TYR A 22 8.04 -1.08 1.83
C TYR A 22 9.02 -1.13 2.99
N LEU A 23 9.69 -2.26 3.12
CA LEU A 23 10.77 -2.45 4.08
C LEU A 23 12.10 -2.11 3.41
N ASP A 24 12.89 -1.25 4.05
CA ASP A 24 14.29 -1.05 3.67
C ASP A 24 15.14 -2.29 4.01
N ARG A 25 16.35 -2.40 3.45
CA ARG A 25 17.31 -3.49 3.74
C ARG A 25 17.63 -3.66 5.22
N ARG A 26 17.47 -2.60 6.03
CA ARG A 26 17.65 -2.65 7.49
C ARG A 26 16.39 -3.13 8.25
N GLY A 27 15.32 -3.46 7.53
CA GLY A 27 14.04 -3.83 8.10
C GLY A 27 13.27 -2.65 8.69
N THR A 28 13.56 -1.43 8.22
CA THR A 28 12.81 -0.23 8.61
C THR A 28 11.61 -0.07 7.68
N LEU A 29 10.42 0.08 8.25
CA LEU A 29 9.21 0.40 7.50
C LEU A 29 9.28 1.83 6.95
N ILE A 30 9.26 1.94 5.62
CA ILE A 30 9.19 3.20 4.89
C ILE A 30 7.79 3.34 4.30
N ILE A 31 7.05 4.34 4.76
CA ILE A 31 5.73 4.70 4.24
C ILE A 31 5.88 6.04 3.52
N PRO A 32 5.89 6.05 2.17
CA PRO A 32 6.00 7.29 1.41
C PRO A 32 4.74 8.15 1.54
N PHE A 33 4.88 9.47 1.40
CA PHE A 33 3.76 10.41 1.51
C PHE A 33 2.74 10.28 0.38
N ASP A 34 3.17 9.82 -0.80
CA ASP A 34 2.31 9.53 -1.96
C ASP A 34 1.59 8.16 -1.85
N CYS A 35 1.83 7.44 -0.75
CA CYS A 35 1.12 6.20 -0.46
C CYS A 35 -0.36 6.47 -0.12
N ASP A 36 -1.19 5.44 -0.29
CA ASP A 36 -2.58 5.49 0.14
C ASP A 36 -2.66 5.87 1.63
N PRO A 37 -3.51 6.84 2.02
CA PRO A 37 -3.60 7.34 3.40
C PRO A 37 -3.99 6.24 4.39
N ARG A 38 -4.55 5.11 3.92
CA ARG A 38 -4.74 3.93 4.76
C ARG A 38 -3.44 3.41 5.37
N TYR A 39 -2.28 3.66 4.77
CA TYR A 39 -0.99 3.21 5.32
C TYR A 39 -0.33 4.24 6.22
N HIS A 40 -0.87 5.46 6.29
CA HIS A 40 -0.36 6.51 7.16
C HIS A 40 -0.84 6.23 8.59
N TRP A 41 -0.08 5.42 9.33
CA TRP A 41 -0.39 5.11 10.74
C TRP A 41 -0.52 6.38 11.61
N TRP A 42 0.14 7.47 11.21
CA TRP A 42 0.04 8.79 11.86
C TRP A 42 -1.21 9.59 11.48
N ASN A 43 -1.99 9.17 10.48
CA ASN A 43 -3.14 9.88 9.93
C ASN A 43 -4.44 9.08 10.03
N ASN A 44 -4.67 8.39 11.15
CA ASN A 44 -5.81 7.47 11.33
C ASN A 44 -5.85 6.31 10.31
N GLY A 45 -4.71 5.99 9.69
CA GLY A 45 -4.56 4.81 8.86
C GLY A 45 -4.38 3.52 9.69
N GLN A 46 -4.10 2.46 8.97
CA GLN A 46 -3.67 1.15 9.41
C GLN A 46 -2.41 1.22 10.27
N SER A 47 -2.33 0.33 11.26
CA SER A 47 -1.19 0.28 12.17
C SER A 47 0.10 -0.13 11.45
N ILE A 48 1.24 0.33 11.99
CA ILE A 48 2.58 -0.11 11.54
C ILE A 48 2.65 -1.64 11.47
N ILE A 49 2.16 -2.32 12.52
CA ILE A 49 2.20 -3.79 12.63
C ILE A 49 1.38 -4.48 11.54
N GLU A 50 0.19 -3.97 11.23
CA GLU A 50 -0.65 -4.53 10.16
C GLU A 50 0.01 -4.32 8.79
N THR A 51 0.59 -3.13 8.57
CA THR A 51 1.35 -2.84 7.34
C THR A 51 2.55 -3.77 7.21
N LEU A 52 3.30 -4.00 8.29
CA LEU A 52 4.42 -4.94 8.33
C LEU A 52 3.97 -6.37 8.01
N LYS A 53 2.84 -6.81 8.57
CA LYS A 53 2.27 -8.13 8.27
C LYS A 53 1.87 -8.27 6.80
N GLU A 54 1.22 -7.25 6.22
CA GLU A 54 0.88 -7.23 4.79
C GLU A 54 2.12 -7.28 3.90
N LEU A 55 3.22 -6.62 4.31
CA LEU A 55 4.49 -6.64 3.60
C LEU A 55 5.28 -7.94 3.78
N GLY A 56 4.80 -8.89 4.58
CA GLY A 56 5.52 -10.13 4.87
C GLY A 56 6.79 -9.90 5.70
N ALA A 57 6.79 -8.88 6.56
CA ALA A 57 7.89 -8.64 7.50
C ALA A 57 8.12 -9.88 8.38
N SER A 58 9.39 -10.22 8.61
CA SER A 58 9.73 -11.25 9.60
C SER A 58 9.30 -10.82 10.99
N GLU A 59 9.00 -11.81 11.84
CA GLU A 59 8.60 -11.60 13.23
C GLU A 59 9.63 -10.80 14.04
N ASP A 60 10.93 -10.90 13.69
CA ASP A 60 12.01 -10.11 14.28
C ASP A 60 11.80 -8.59 14.07
N ILE A 61 11.46 -8.19 12.85
CA ILE A 61 11.14 -6.80 12.52
C ILE A 61 9.89 -6.36 13.27
N ILE A 62 8.84 -7.18 13.27
CA ILE A 62 7.59 -6.85 13.97
C ILE A 62 7.82 -6.67 15.47
N LYS A 63 8.61 -7.55 16.11
CA LYS A 63 8.99 -7.44 17.52
C LYS A 63 9.77 -6.17 17.82
N LYS A 64 10.64 -5.73 16.91
CA LYS A 64 11.37 -4.46 17.05
C LYS A 64 10.45 -3.24 17.13
N TYR A 65 9.27 -3.30 16.51
CA TYR A 65 8.25 -2.24 16.56
C TYR A 65 7.24 -2.39 17.71
N LEU A 66 7.26 -3.52 18.44
CA LEU A 66 6.40 -3.77 19.61
C LEU A 66 7.10 -3.43 20.94
N HIS A 67 8.38 -3.07 20.89
CA HIS A 67 9.23 -2.77 22.06
C HIS A 67 9.31 -1.25 22.29
#